data_AF-H6N690-F1
#
_entry.id   AF-H6N690-F1
#
_cell.length_a   1.000
_cell.length_b   1.000
_cell.length_c   1.000
_cell.angle_alpha   90.00
_cell.angle_beta   90.00
_cell.angle_gamma   90.00
#
_symmetry.space_group_name_H-M   'P 1'
#
loop_
_entity.id
_entity.type
_entity.pdbx_description
1 polymer ?
#
loop_
_entity_poly.entity_id
_entity_poly.type
_entity_poly.pdbx_seq_one_letter_code
_entity_poly.pdbx_strand_id
1 'polypeptide(L)'
;MGVTFYFLQGSKGDKHSVKKMADKDEPEKVEAPKEESKVDKYQEKIPVYKKTSDEVSEYRKDKGGNGLYLVDPNNTDWWQKRAKDLNKDDWKEFRDKCFAEVESKKSEWESVLGSSGGYYASAEYVPKNTSFDFVALCVEKEEYLTSS
;
A
#
# COMPACT_ATOMS: atom_id res chain seq x y z
N MET A 1 -35.18 26.42 14.57
CA MET A 1 -33.81 26.67 15.06
C MET A 1 -33.45 28.07 14.55
N GLY A 2 -33.47 29.17 15.31
CA GLY A 2 -33.08 29.37 16.70
C GLY A 2 -31.75 30.12 16.70
N VAL A 3 -31.78 31.45 16.54
CA VAL A 3 -30.59 32.29 16.72
C VAL A 3 -30.98 33.55 17.47
N THR A 4 -30.60 33.61 18.75
CA THR A 4 -30.65 34.82 19.56
C THR A 4 -29.26 35.01 20.14
N PHE A 5 -28.50 35.95 19.58
CA PHE A 5 -27.27 36.41 20.20
C PHE A 5 -27.61 37.55 21.16
N TYR A 6 -27.41 37.29 22.45
CA TYR A 6 -27.47 38.33 23.48
C TYR A 6 -26.17 39.13 23.46
N PHE A 7 -26.29 40.43 23.20
CA PHE A 7 -25.32 41.44 23.59
C PHE A 7 -25.33 41.57 25.12
N LEU A 8 -24.16 41.56 25.76
CA LEU A 8 -23.98 42.11 27.11
C LEU A 8 -22.67 42.89 27.17
N GLN A 9 -22.89 44.19 27.36
CA GLN A 9 -21.97 45.30 27.47
C GLN A 9 -21.48 45.42 28.93
N GLY A 10 -20.26 45.89 29.16
CA GLY A 10 -19.78 46.22 30.51
C GLY A 10 -18.47 47.03 30.52
N SER A 11 -18.59 48.36 30.47
CA SER A 11 -17.51 49.33 30.66
C SER A 11 -17.10 49.49 32.13
N LYS A 12 -15.81 49.73 32.42
CA LYS A 12 -15.37 50.77 33.40
C LYS A 12 -13.85 51.02 33.41
N GLY A 13 -13.47 52.28 33.22
CA GLY A 13 -12.55 53.01 34.11
C GLY A 13 -11.04 53.00 33.83
N ASP A 14 -10.58 54.06 33.15
CA ASP A 14 -9.45 54.94 33.52
C ASP A 14 -8.26 54.41 34.36
N LYS A 15 -7.04 54.50 33.79
CA LYS A 15 -5.92 55.25 34.38
C LYS A 15 -4.69 55.33 33.45
N HIS A 16 -4.14 56.54 33.40
CA HIS A 16 -2.86 56.97 32.82
C HIS A 16 -1.72 55.95 32.94
N SER A 17 -0.82 55.84 31.94
CA SER A 17 0.39 56.68 31.87
C SER A 17 1.39 56.18 30.82
N VAL A 18 2.13 57.15 30.29
CA VAL A 18 3.17 57.08 29.25
C VAL A 18 4.41 56.30 29.70
N LYS A 19 4.96 55.40 28.86
CA LYS A 19 6.38 55.45 28.43
C LYS A 19 6.77 54.41 27.36
N LYS A 20 7.60 54.91 26.44
CA LYS A 20 8.32 54.27 25.34
C LYS A 20 9.25 53.14 25.82
N MET A 21 9.50 52.13 24.99
CA MET A 21 10.79 51.89 24.30
C MET A 21 10.76 50.54 23.57
N ALA A 22 11.46 50.50 22.44
CA ALA A 22 11.60 49.37 21.53
C ALA A 22 12.34 48.20 22.17
N ASP A 23 11.96 46.98 21.83
CA ASP A 23 12.89 45.87 21.71
C ASP A 23 12.51 44.99 20.50
N LYS A 24 13.51 44.34 19.94
CA LYS A 24 13.54 43.62 18.66
C LYS A 24 12.55 42.46 18.63
N ASP A 25 11.79 42.34 17.55
CA ASP A 25 11.03 41.14 17.23
C ASP A 25 11.61 40.53 15.93
N GLU A 26 12.50 39.55 16.10
CA GLU A 26 12.86 38.55 15.07
C GLU A 26 11.79 37.43 15.06
N PRO A 27 11.65 36.68 13.96
CA PRO A 27 10.36 36.28 13.43
C PRO A 27 9.74 35.12 14.19
N GLU A 28 8.48 35.25 14.59
CA GLU A 28 7.65 34.09 14.95
C GLU A 28 7.46 33.22 13.69
N LYS A 29 8.35 32.24 13.57
CA LYS A 29 8.25 31.11 12.67
C LYS A 29 6.93 30.40 13.00
N VAL A 30 5.92 30.63 12.17
CA VAL A 30 4.68 29.87 12.15
C VAL A 30 5.06 28.39 11.97
N GLU A 31 5.03 27.62 13.05
CA GLU A 31 5.12 26.17 12.96
C GLU A 31 3.87 25.69 12.24
N ALA A 32 4.05 25.31 10.97
CA ALA A 32 3.08 24.53 10.23
C ALA A 32 2.69 23.30 11.07
N PRO A 33 1.41 22.90 11.09
CA PRO A 33 1.01 21.69 11.77
C PRO A 33 1.87 20.54 11.26
N LYS A 34 2.57 19.85 12.17
CA LYS A 34 3.22 18.57 11.89
C LYS A 34 2.13 17.61 11.47
N GLU A 35 1.92 17.50 10.16
CA GLU A 35 1.36 16.32 9.55
C GLU A 35 2.35 15.20 9.90
N GLU A 36 2.06 14.46 10.97
CA GLU A 36 2.66 13.15 11.18
C GLU A 36 2.28 12.32 9.96
N SER A 37 3.16 12.34 8.95
CA SER A 37 3.10 11.43 7.83
C SER A 37 3.08 10.04 8.45
N LYS A 38 1.91 9.42 8.47
CA LYS A 38 1.77 8.00 8.78
C LYS A 38 2.63 7.29 7.75
N VAL A 39 3.87 6.98 8.15
CA VAL A 39 4.81 6.22 7.33
C VAL A 39 4.04 4.98 6.93
N ASP A 40 3.86 4.83 5.64
CA ASP A 40 3.14 3.71 5.08
C ASP A 40 3.88 2.44 5.51
N LYS A 41 3.33 1.70 6.48
CA LYS A 41 3.96 0.48 7.05
C LYS A 41 4.35 -0.55 5.97
N TYR A 42 3.77 -0.43 4.78
CA TYR A 42 4.08 -1.31 3.66
C TYR A 42 5.27 -0.83 2.81
N GLN A 43 5.71 0.43 2.93
CA GLN A 43 6.91 0.95 2.26
C GLN A 43 8.19 0.29 2.79
N GLU A 44 8.29 0.08 4.11
CA GLU A 44 9.45 -0.58 4.73
C GLU A 44 9.61 -2.03 4.27
N LYS A 45 8.52 -2.67 3.80
CA LYS A 45 8.51 -4.05 3.32
C LYS A 45 8.83 -4.21 1.83
N ILE A 46 8.81 -3.11 1.05
CA ILE A 46 9.10 -3.16 -0.40
C ILE A 46 10.45 -3.83 -0.72
N PRO A 47 11.56 -3.56 0.01
CA PRO A 47 12.83 -4.24 -0.26
C PRO A 47 12.74 -5.77 -0.08
N VAL A 48 11.97 -6.23 0.89
CA VAL A 48 11.75 -7.67 1.14
C VAL A 48 10.94 -8.27 -0.01
N TYR A 49 9.84 -7.62 -0.41
CA TYR A 49 9.03 -8.09 -1.53
C TYR A 49 9.84 -8.18 -2.83
N LYS A 50 10.69 -7.18 -3.09
CA LYS A 50 11.55 -7.17 -4.26
C LYS A 50 12.51 -8.36 -4.24
N LYS A 51 13.15 -8.62 -3.11
CA LYS A 51 13.99 -9.80 -2.94
C LYS A 51 13.24 -11.10 -3.24
N THR A 52 12.02 -11.27 -2.71
CA THR A 52 11.20 -12.46 -3.00
C THR A 52 10.84 -12.56 -4.48
N SER A 53 10.50 -11.45 -5.13
CA SER A 53 10.23 -11.40 -6.58
C SER A 53 11.47 -11.78 -7.41
N ASP A 54 12.64 -11.32 -7.00
CA ASP A 54 13.91 -11.63 -7.67
C ASP A 54 14.25 -13.13 -7.50
N GLU A 55 14.09 -13.69 -6.30
CA GLU A 55 14.31 -15.12 -6.04
C GLU A 55 13.35 -16.01 -6.85
N VAL A 56 12.07 -15.63 -6.97
CA VAL A 56 11.10 -16.34 -7.82
C VAL A 56 11.52 -16.25 -9.29
N SER A 57 11.96 -15.07 -9.74
CA SER A 57 12.41 -14.88 -11.11
C SER A 57 13.66 -15.72 -11.42
N GLU A 58 14.63 -15.77 -10.51
CA GLU A 58 15.80 -16.65 -10.64
C GLU A 58 15.41 -18.12 -10.65
N TYR A 59 14.54 -18.55 -9.74
CA TYR A 59 14.02 -19.91 -9.72
C TYR A 59 13.36 -20.30 -11.05
N ARG A 60 12.63 -19.38 -11.68
CA ARG A 60 11.95 -19.61 -12.96
C ARG A 60 12.89 -19.59 -14.17
N LYS A 61 13.98 -18.82 -14.16
CA LYS A 61 14.95 -18.79 -15.28
C LYS A 61 15.50 -20.16 -15.63
N ASP A 62 15.70 -21.01 -14.63
CA ASP A 62 16.22 -22.37 -14.81
C ASP A 62 15.14 -23.41 -15.15
N LYS A 63 13.87 -22.98 -15.19
CA LYS A 63 12.68 -23.81 -15.38
C LYS A 63 12.00 -23.43 -16.70
N GLY A 64 12.50 -23.96 -17.81
CA GLY A 64 11.93 -23.70 -19.14
C GLY A 64 10.43 -24.04 -19.24
N GLY A 65 9.71 -23.29 -20.09
CA GLY A 65 8.29 -23.50 -20.40
C GLY A 65 7.33 -22.59 -19.64
N ASN A 66 6.05 -22.61 -20.00
CA ASN A 66 5.00 -21.73 -19.48
C ASN A 66 4.77 -21.93 -17.97
N GLY A 67 5.28 -21.02 -17.14
CA GLY A 67 4.98 -20.99 -15.71
C GLY A 67 4.48 -19.63 -15.24
N LEU A 68 4.51 -19.45 -13.92
CA LEU A 68 3.91 -18.31 -13.26
C LEU A 68 4.98 -17.47 -12.57
N TYR A 69 4.90 -16.16 -12.77
CA TYR A 69 5.80 -15.19 -12.15
C TYR A 69 5.05 -14.38 -11.11
N LEU A 70 5.74 -14.08 -10.02
CA LEU A 70 5.24 -13.13 -9.03
C LEU A 70 5.23 -11.72 -9.63
N VAL A 71 4.13 -11.01 -9.46
CA VAL A 71 4.01 -9.64 -9.99
C VAL A 71 4.91 -8.68 -9.21
N ASP A 72 5.53 -7.73 -9.91
CA ASP A 72 6.39 -6.70 -9.29
C ASP A 72 5.64 -5.99 -8.14
N PRO A 73 6.20 -5.95 -6.92
CA PRO A 73 5.57 -5.27 -5.79
C PRO A 73 5.31 -3.78 -6.03
N ASN A 74 6.01 -3.14 -6.96
CA ASN A 74 5.88 -1.73 -7.31
C ASN A 74 4.80 -1.47 -8.37
N ASN A 75 4.27 -2.51 -9.03
CA ASN A 75 3.19 -2.38 -10.02
C ASN A 75 1.85 -2.10 -9.31
N THR A 76 1.72 -0.88 -8.81
CA THR A 76 0.60 -0.44 -7.98
C THR A 76 -0.73 -0.57 -8.72
N ASP A 77 -0.76 -0.25 -10.01
CA ASP A 77 -1.97 -0.35 -10.83
C ASP A 77 -2.48 -1.79 -10.91
N TRP A 78 -1.57 -2.75 -11.08
CA TRP A 78 -1.93 -4.16 -11.06
C TRP A 78 -2.51 -4.58 -9.71
N TRP A 79 -1.81 -4.27 -8.61
CA TRP A 79 -2.25 -4.66 -7.26
C TRP A 79 -3.60 -4.04 -6.89
N GLN A 80 -3.82 -2.76 -7.22
CA GLN A 80 -5.09 -2.07 -6.99
C GLN A 80 -6.23 -2.67 -7.80
N LYS A 81 -6.03 -2.87 -9.10
CA LYS A 81 -7.02 -3.50 -9.98
C LYS A 81 -7.36 -4.90 -9.48
N ARG A 82 -6.34 -5.68 -9.17
CA ARG A 82 -6.49 -7.07 -8.72
C ARG A 82 -7.23 -7.16 -7.39
N ALA A 83 -6.86 -6.34 -6.42
CA ALA A 83 -7.54 -6.25 -5.14
C ALA A 83 -9.02 -5.87 -5.32
N LYS A 84 -9.31 -4.88 -6.17
CA LYS A 84 -10.67 -4.47 -6.50
C LYS A 84 -11.50 -5.60 -7.11
N ASP A 85 -10.96 -6.30 -8.10
CA ASP A 85 -11.65 -7.42 -8.75
C ASP A 85 -11.99 -8.53 -7.73
N LEU A 86 -11.11 -8.76 -6.76
CA LEU A 86 -11.27 -9.74 -5.69
C LEU A 86 -12.05 -9.21 -4.47
N ASN A 87 -12.61 -8.01 -4.53
CA ASN A 87 -13.27 -7.32 -3.41
C ASN A 87 -12.40 -7.29 -2.15
N LYS A 88 -11.13 -6.88 -2.28
CA LYS A 88 -10.20 -6.63 -1.20
C LYS A 88 -10.09 -5.13 -0.96
N ASP A 89 -10.41 -4.71 0.26
CA ASP A 89 -10.47 -3.29 0.63
C ASP A 89 -9.08 -2.64 0.71
N ASP A 90 -8.07 -3.37 1.20
CA ASP A 90 -6.67 -2.91 1.26
C ASP A 90 -5.79 -3.72 0.28
N TRP A 91 -5.47 -3.12 -0.86
CA TRP A 91 -4.58 -3.71 -1.85
C TRP A 91 -3.15 -3.91 -1.33
N LYS A 92 -2.71 -3.09 -0.36
CA LYS A 92 -1.37 -3.20 0.22
C LYS A 92 -1.29 -4.38 1.18
N GLU A 93 -2.35 -4.63 1.94
CA GLU A 93 -2.49 -5.84 2.76
C GLU A 93 -2.58 -7.10 1.88
N PHE A 94 -3.35 -7.04 0.79
CA PHE A 94 -3.42 -8.12 -0.18
C PHE A 94 -2.04 -8.45 -0.76
N ARG A 95 -1.27 -7.42 -1.15
CA ARG A 95 0.11 -7.56 -1.61
C ARG A 95 1.02 -8.16 -0.53
N ASP A 96 1.01 -7.62 0.68
CA ASP A 96 1.82 -8.13 1.81
C ASP A 96 1.56 -9.63 2.04
N LYS A 97 0.28 -10.03 2.05
CA LYS A 97 -0.10 -11.43 2.16
C LYS A 97 0.41 -12.27 0.99
N CYS A 98 0.33 -11.77 -0.24
CA CYS A 98 0.87 -12.46 -1.41
C CYS A 98 2.35 -12.78 -1.25
N PHE A 99 3.17 -11.82 -0.86
CA PHE A 99 4.61 -12.03 -0.68
C PHE A 99 4.92 -12.97 0.49
N ALA A 100 4.20 -12.85 1.61
CA ALA A 100 4.34 -13.74 2.75
C ALA A 100 3.99 -15.20 2.39
N GLU A 101 2.91 -15.42 1.63
CA GLU A 101 2.48 -16.75 1.19
C GLU A 101 3.50 -17.38 0.24
N VAL A 102 4.00 -16.61 -0.74
CA VAL A 102 5.03 -17.10 -1.67
C VAL A 102 6.31 -17.48 -0.93
N GLU A 103 6.76 -16.65 0.01
CA GLU A 103 7.95 -16.95 0.82
C GLU A 103 7.75 -18.20 1.68
N SER A 104 6.57 -18.35 2.31
CA SER A 104 6.25 -19.52 3.13
C SER A 104 6.23 -20.83 2.32
N LYS A 105 5.91 -20.76 1.02
CA LYS A 105 5.79 -21.89 0.09
C LYS A 105 7.06 -22.12 -0.73
N LYS A 106 8.22 -21.60 -0.31
CA LYS A 106 9.48 -21.71 -1.06
C LYS A 106 9.89 -23.14 -1.43
N SER A 107 9.62 -24.12 -0.56
CA SER A 107 9.87 -25.54 -0.86
C SER A 107 8.90 -26.14 -1.88
N GLU A 108 7.78 -25.47 -2.17
CA GLU A 108 6.70 -25.95 -3.03
C GLU A 108 6.59 -25.14 -4.34
N TRP A 109 7.54 -24.24 -4.62
CA TRP A 109 7.51 -23.37 -5.80
C TRP A 109 7.34 -24.13 -7.12
N GLU A 110 7.85 -25.36 -7.24
CA GLU A 110 7.63 -26.18 -8.44
C GLU A 110 6.14 -26.46 -8.67
N SER A 111 5.42 -26.79 -7.61
CA SER A 111 4.01 -27.14 -7.67
C SER A 111 3.14 -25.91 -7.90
N VAL A 112 3.44 -24.80 -7.22
CA VAL A 112 2.58 -23.61 -7.21
C VAL A 112 2.92 -22.55 -8.27
N LEU A 113 4.18 -22.52 -8.76
CA LEU A 113 4.66 -21.59 -9.80
C LEU A 113 5.06 -22.28 -11.10
N GLY A 114 5.16 -23.62 -11.11
CA GLY A 114 5.45 -24.40 -12.32
C GLY A 114 4.26 -24.49 -13.27
N SER A 115 4.40 -25.32 -14.31
CA SER A 115 3.37 -25.45 -15.37
C SER A 115 2.04 -26.05 -14.89
N SER A 116 2.04 -26.73 -13.74
CA SER A 116 0.82 -27.20 -13.05
C SER A 116 0.22 -26.17 -12.09
N GLY A 117 0.90 -25.03 -11.89
CA GLY A 117 0.47 -23.98 -10.99
C GLY A 117 -0.87 -23.37 -11.41
N GLY A 118 -1.71 -23.10 -10.42
CA GLY A 118 -2.99 -22.41 -10.65
C GLY A 118 -2.77 -20.93 -10.95
N TYR A 119 -3.52 -20.40 -11.91
CA TYR A 119 -3.61 -18.96 -12.16
C TYR A 119 -5.06 -18.58 -12.45
N TYR A 120 -5.53 -17.54 -11.80
CA TYR A 120 -6.88 -17.00 -12.01
C TYR A 120 -6.80 -15.64 -12.71
N ALA A 121 -7.07 -15.58 -14.01
CA ALA A 121 -6.99 -14.31 -14.76
C ALA A 121 -7.95 -13.23 -14.21
N SER A 122 -9.11 -13.64 -13.71
CA SER A 122 -10.12 -12.75 -13.12
C SER A 122 -10.73 -13.39 -11.87
N ALA A 123 -11.34 -12.56 -11.02
CA ALA A 123 -11.96 -12.97 -9.77
C ALA A 123 -13.13 -13.95 -9.95
N GLU A 124 -13.82 -13.90 -11.09
CA GLU A 124 -14.96 -14.79 -11.36
C GLU A 124 -14.55 -16.27 -11.48
N TYR A 125 -13.29 -16.52 -11.85
CA TYR A 125 -12.73 -17.86 -11.96
C TYR A 125 -12.17 -18.40 -10.64
N VAL A 126 -12.10 -17.55 -9.60
CA VAL A 126 -11.64 -17.97 -8.28
C VAL A 126 -12.71 -18.86 -7.64
N PRO A 127 -12.41 -20.13 -7.33
CA PRO A 127 -13.40 -21.04 -6.79
C PRO A 127 -13.83 -20.57 -5.40
N LYS A 128 -15.14 -20.31 -5.25
CA LYS A 128 -15.72 -19.80 -4.00
C LYS A 128 -15.72 -20.82 -2.85
N ASN A 129 -15.71 -22.12 -3.19
CA ASN A 129 -15.95 -23.23 -2.27
C ASN A 129 -14.84 -24.30 -2.28
N THR A 130 -13.70 -24.01 -2.92
CA THR A 130 -12.59 -24.96 -3.02
C THR A 130 -11.34 -24.35 -2.41
N SER A 131 -10.51 -25.18 -1.77
CA SER A 131 -9.15 -24.81 -1.41
C SER A 131 -8.34 -24.58 -2.70
N PHE A 132 -7.74 -23.40 -2.81
CA PHE A 132 -6.77 -23.07 -3.84
C PHE A 132 -5.58 -22.38 -3.17
N ASP A 133 -4.41 -22.45 -3.81
CA ASP A 133 -3.22 -21.75 -3.33
C ASP A 133 -3.39 -20.25 -3.48
N PHE A 134 -3.27 -19.49 -2.39
CA PHE A 134 -3.39 -18.04 -2.42
C PHE A 134 -2.42 -17.38 -3.42
N VAL A 135 -1.24 -18.00 -3.60
CA VAL A 135 -0.23 -17.62 -4.61
C VAL A 135 -0.83 -17.51 -6.02
N ALA A 136 -1.82 -18.33 -6.37
CA ALA A 136 -2.52 -18.28 -7.68
C ALA A 136 -3.23 -16.94 -7.95
N LEU A 137 -3.44 -16.12 -6.92
CA LEU A 137 -4.03 -14.78 -7.05
C LEU A 137 -2.99 -13.68 -7.29
N CYS A 138 -1.72 -13.98 -7.02
CA CYS A 138 -0.60 -13.05 -6.88
C CYS A 138 0.36 -13.09 -8.07
N VAL A 139 0.11 -13.98 -9.02
CA VAL A 139 1.03 -14.32 -10.11
C VAL A 139 0.42 -14.00 -11.46
N GLU A 140 1.26 -13.87 -12.48
CA GLU A 140 0.88 -13.78 -13.89
C GLU A 140 1.52 -14.91 -14.69
N LYS A 141 0.85 -15.31 -15.78
CA LYS A 141 1.45 -16.24 -16.74
C LYS A 141 2.58 -15.54 -17.49
N GLU A 142 3.63 -16.31 -17.74
CA GLU A 142 4.79 -15.92 -18.56
C GLU A 142 4.43 -15.41 -19.97
N GLU A 143 3.27 -15.82 -20.48
CA GLU A 143 2.79 -15.55 -21.85
C GLU A 143 2.39 -14.09 -22.12
N TYR A 144 3.18 -13.08 -21.73
CA TYR A 144 3.07 -11.70 -22.25
C TYR A 144 4.39 -10.90 -22.27
N LEU A 145 5.54 -11.45 -21.84
CA LEU A 145 6.82 -10.71 -21.88
C LEU A 145 7.57 -10.79 -23.22
N THR A 146 7.06 -11.53 -24.21
CA THR A 146 7.71 -11.72 -25.53
C THR A 146 7.11 -10.87 -26.67
N SER A 147 6.41 -9.78 -26.38
CA SER A 147 5.91 -8.87 -27.43
C SER A 147 5.87 -7.40 -26.99
N SER A 148 7.04 -6.76 -26.98
CA SER A 148 7.22 -5.34 -27.37
C SER A 148 8.69 -5.05 -27.62
#